data_AF-A0A662V7Q6-F1
#
_entry.id   AF-A0A662V7Q6-F1
#
_cell.length_a   1.000
_cell.length_b   1.000
_cell.length_c   1.000
_cell.angle_alpha   90.00
_cell.angle_beta   90.00
_cell.angle_gamma   90.00
#
_symmetry.space_group_name_H-M   'P 1'
#
loop_
_entity.id
_entity.type
_entity.pdbx_description
1 polymer ?
#
loop_
_entity_poly.entity_id
_entity_poly.type
_entity_poly.pdbx_seq_one_letter_code
_entity_poly.pdbx_strand_id
1 'polypeptide(L)' 'MGRSIAEYLRPDPEGRYVVPARKELLKLLGDLVKKFEVIELDADTVILRTRSRSAAKRAVEVGLAKRLLIA' A
#
# COMPACT_ATOMS: atom_id res chain seq x y z
N MET A 1 -5.31 8.42 17.89
CA MET A 1 -4.13 7.55 17.68
C MET A 1 -3.98 7.28 16.19
N GLY A 2 -3.07 7.97 15.51
CA GLY A 2 -2.77 7.69 14.10
C GLY A 2 -1.76 6.55 14.04
N ARG A 3 -2.09 5.46 13.34
CA ARG A 3 -1.13 4.39 13.06
C ARG A 3 0.06 4.99 12.32
N SER A 4 1.26 4.81 12.86
CA SER A 4 2.47 5.40 12.27
C SER A 4 2.86 4.66 11.00
N ILE A 5 3.44 5.36 10.02
CA ILE A 5 3.97 4.79 8.77
C ILE A 5 4.87 3.56 9.03
N ALA A 6 5.55 3.54 10.17
CA ALA A 6 6.40 2.43 10.62
C ALA A 6 5.65 1.09 10.83
N GLU A 7 4.37 1.12 11.20
CA GLU A 7 3.57 -0.10 11.40
C GLU A 7 3.20 -0.76 10.06
N TYR A 8 2.99 0.05 9.02
CA TYR A 8 2.70 -0.42 7.67
C TYR A 8 3.96 -0.79 6.87
N LEU A 9 5.14 -0.35 7.31
CA LEU A 9 6.42 -0.65 6.67
C LEU A 9 7.16 -1.82 7.33
N ARG A 10 6.42 -2.81 7.84
CA ARG A 10 7.03 -4.10 8.21
C ARG A 10 7.06 -5.00 6.98
N PRO A 11 8.24 -5.47 6.55
CA PRO A 11 8.30 -6.49 5.51
C PRO A 11 7.74 -7.80 6.07
N ASP A 12 7.00 -8.50 5.22
CA ASP A 12 6.61 -9.89 5.38
C ASP A 12 7.86 -10.81 5.46
N PRO A 13 7.76 -12.06 5.98
CA PRO A 13 8.88 -13.01 5.99
C PRO A 13 9.59 -13.18 4.64
N GLU A 14 8.91 -12.96 3.52
CA GLU A 14 9.50 -12.95 2.18
C GLU A 14 10.26 -11.65 1.80
N GLY A 15 10.37 -10.68 2.71
CA GLY A 15 10.98 -9.38 2.47
C GLY A 15 10.11 -8.41 1.65
N ARG A 16 8.79 -8.67 1.54
CA ARG A 16 7.84 -7.83 0.80
C ARG A 16 7.06 -6.93 1.73
N TYR A 17 6.93 -5.66 1.37
CA TYR A 17 6.02 -4.73 2.03
C TYR A 17 4.61 -4.94 1.49
N VAL A 18 3.65 -5.08 2.40
CA VAL A 18 2.25 -5.35 2.10
C VAL A 18 1.41 -4.16 2.56
N VAL A 19 0.67 -3.55 1.65
CA VAL A 19 -0.14 -2.37 1.91
C VAL A 19 -1.58 -2.65 1.49
N PRO A 20 -2.46 -3.06 2.42
CA PRO A 20 -3.89 -3.17 2.16
C PRO A 20 -4.50 -1.77 2.03
N ALA A 21 -5.21 -1.54 0.93
CA ALA A 21 -5.76 -0.25 0.60
C ALA A 21 -7.02 -0.37 -0.26
N ARG A 22 -7.75 0.73 -0.41
CA ARG A 22 -8.83 0.82 -1.38
C ARG A 22 -8.29 0.91 -2.81
N LYS A 23 -9.05 0.38 -3.77
CA LYS A 23 -8.72 0.38 -5.19
C LYS A 23 -8.50 1.79 -5.75
N GLU A 24 -9.14 2.80 -5.15
CA GLU A 24 -8.91 4.21 -5.48
C GLU A 24 -7.44 4.64 -5.32
N LEU A 25 -6.69 4.01 -4.40
CA LEU A 25 -5.27 4.30 -4.22
C LEU A 25 -4.46 4.00 -5.48
N LEU A 26 -4.84 2.98 -6.27
CA LEU A 26 -4.15 2.64 -7.52
C LEU A 26 -4.14 3.81 -8.50
N LYS A 27 -5.26 4.54 -8.59
CA LYS A 27 -5.40 5.71 -9.46
C LYS A 27 -4.48 6.84 -9.02
N LEU A 28 -4.31 7.02 -7.71
CA LEU A 28 -3.46 8.06 -7.13
C LEU A 28 -1.96 7.73 -7.25
N LEU A 29 -1.61 6.45 -7.24
CA LEU A 29 -0.22 6.01 -7.39
C LEU A 29 0.27 6.12 -8.85
N GLY A 30 -0.63 6.11 -9.83
CA GLY A 30 -0.28 6.25 -11.24
C GLY A 30 0.74 5.21 -11.67
N ASP A 31 1.81 5.61 -12.36
CA ASP A 31 2.91 4.73 -12.79
C ASP A 31 3.61 3.99 -11.65
N LEU A 32 3.54 4.49 -10.42
CA LEU A 32 4.15 3.81 -9.28
C LEU A 32 3.52 2.43 -9.05
N VAL A 33 2.25 2.24 -9.44
CA VAL A 33 1.55 0.95 -9.33
C VAL A 33 2.29 -0.18 -10.04
N LYS A 34 3.05 0.12 -11.10
CA LYS A 34 3.86 -0.86 -11.85
C LYS A 34 4.97 -1.50 -11.00
N LYS A 35 5.35 -0.87 -9.89
CA LYS A 35 6.32 -1.39 -8.91
C LYS A 35 5.67 -2.26 -7.82
N PHE A 36 4.35 -2.43 -7.89
CA PHE A 36 3.58 -3.25 -6.98
C PHE A 36 2.95 -4.42 -7.72
N GLU A 37 2.91 -5.53 -7.03
CA GLU A 37 2.02 -6.62 -7.34
C GLU A 37 0.68 -6.32 -6.65
N VAL A 38 -0.37 -6.12 -7.46
CA VAL A 38 -1.71 -5.77 -6.98
C VAL A 38 -2.53 -7.04 -6.90
N ILE A 39 -3.07 -7.34 -5.71
CA ILE A 39 -4.03 -8.41 -5.51
C ILE A 39 -5.38 -7.78 -5.19
N GLU A 40 -6.38 -8.04 -6.02
CA GLU A 40 -7.75 -7.60 -5.74
C GLU A 40 -8.41 -8.61 -4.79
N LEU A 41 -8.88 -8.12 -3.64
CA LEU A 41 -9.65 -8.95 -2.69
C LEU A 41 -11.14 -8.85 -2.97
N ASP A 42 -11.63 -7.64 -3.23
CA ASP A 42 -13.03 -7.32 -3.43
C ASP A 42 -13.17 -6.14 -4.42
N ALA A 43 -14.41 -5.73 -4.71
CA ALA A 43 -14.70 -4.61 -5.63
C ALA A 43 -14.03 -3.27 -5.24
N ASP A 44 -13.82 -3.02 -3.94
CA ASP A 44 -13.20 -1.79 -3.42
C ASP A 44 -11.83 -2.01 -2.77
N THR A 45 -11.43 -3.26 -2.51
CA THR A 45 -10.25 -3.57 -1.68
C THR A 45 -9.14 -4.24 -2.48
N VAL A 46 -7.91 -3.75 -2.32
CA VAL A 46 -6.71 -4.30 -2.93
C VAL A 46 -5.57 -4.42 -1.94
N ILE A 47 -4.71 -5.41 -2.14
CA ILE A 47 -3.42 -5.55 -1.46
C ILE A 47 -2.32 -5.18 -2.43
N LEU A 48 -1.50 -4.20 -2.06
CA LEU A 48 -0.29 -3.81 -2.79
C LEU A 48 0.93 -4.49 -2.16
N ARG A 49 1.62 -5.34 -2.91
CA ARG A 49 2.88 -5.97 -2.47
C ARG A 49 4.07 -5.42 -3.25
N THR A 50 5.15 -5.06 -2.58
CA THR A 50 6.40 -4.65 -3.25
C THR A 50 7.61 -4.99 -2.43
N ARG A 51 8.76 -5.27 -3.07
CA ARG A 51 10.05 -5.38 -2.37
C ARG A 51 10.71 -4.02 -2.13
N SER A 52 10.23 -2.96 -2.78
CA SER A 52 10.80 -1.63 -2.64
C SER A 52 10.20 -0.88 -1.46
N ARG A 53 10.99 -0.70 -0.39
CA ARG A 53 10.59 0.11 0.79
C ARG A 53 10.18 1.52 0.40
N SER A 54 10.87 2.13 -0.56
CA SER A 54 10.57 3.49 -1.04
C SER A 54 9.23 3.56 -1.74
N ALA A 55 8.89 2.56 -2.58
CA ALA A 55 7.58 2.48 -3.20
C ALA A 55 6.50 2.28 -2.13
N ALA A 56 6.69 1.32 -1.22
CA ALA A 56 5.77 1.05 -0.13
C ALA A 56 5.52 2.29 0.73
N LYS A 57 6.58 3.02 1.11
CA LYS A 57 6.46 4.25 1.89
C LYS A 57 5.58 5.25 1.19
N ARG A 58 5.79 5.46 -0.12
CA ARG A 58 4.99 6.39 -0.91
C ARG A 58 3.52 5.98 -0.99
N ALA A 59 3.24 4.69 -1.16
CA ALA A 59 1.87 4.17 -1.14
C ALA A 59 1.19 4.39 0.21
N VAL A 60 1.90 4.14 1.31
CA VAL A 60 1.40 4.38 2.67
C VAL A 60 1.18 5.88 2.92
N GLU A 61 2.09 6.75 2.50
CA GLU A 61 1.95 8.21 2.64
C GLU A 61 0.70 8.73 1.91
N VAL A 62 0.52 8.34 0.64
CA VAL A 62 -0.65 8.74 -0.15
C VAL A 62 -1.93 8.14 0.44
N GLY A 63 -1.89 6.87 0.83
CA GLY A 63 -3.02 6.16 1.43
C GLY A 63 -3.45 6.77 2.76
N LEU A 64 -2.51 7.15 3.64
CA LEU A 64 -2.81 7.82 4.91
C LEU A 64 -3.41 9.20 4.68
N ALA A 65 -2.81 10.00 3.78
CA ALA A 65 -3.28 11.34 3.47
C ALA A 65 -4.72 11.36 2.94
N LYS A 66 -5.13 10.29 2.24
CA LYS A 66 -6.47 10.15 1.65
C LYS A 66 -7.41 9.21 2.42
N ARG A 67 -6.97 8.65 3.56
CA ARG A 67 -7.72 7.64 4.34
C ARG A 67 -8.16 6.43 3.51
N LEU A 68 -7.30 6.00 2.59
CA LEU A 68 -7.52 4.87 1.70
C LEU A 68 -6.83 3.60 2.18
N LEU A 69 -6.02 3.65 3.25
CA LEU A 69 -5.47 2.43 3.86
C LEU A 69 -6.54 1.69 4.63
N ILE A 70 -6.53 0.36 4.49
CA ILE A 70 -7.38 -0.52 5.26
C ILE A 70 -6.56 -1.03 6.44
N ALA A 71 -7.18 -1.03 7.61
CA ALA A 71 -6.54 -1.14 8.90
C ALA A 71 -7.05 -2.36 9.66
#